data_AF-A0A154P3B9-F1
#
_entry.id   AF-A0A154P3B9-F1
#
_cell.length_a   1.000
_cell.length_b   1.000
_cell.length_c   1.000
_cell.angle_alpha   90.00
_cell.angle_beta   90.00
_cell.angle_gamma   90.00
#
_symmetry.space_group_name_H-M   'P 1'
#
loop_
_entity.id
_entity.type
_entity.pdbx_description
1 polymer ?
#
loop_
_entity_poly.entity_id
_entity_poly.type
_entity_poly.pdbx_seq_one_letter_code
_entity_poly.pdbx_strand_id
1 'polypeptide(L)'
;MALNRLCAVFQQATISRQCNVIARCYSSYFSREQSNTLPTYLPKDAIPVINPKLNIKFVSRTLNLDFGNLDNTTNKNIIEIPFKNIPSLEDPLVRRPVKHDLPLVDKSIDLPSVENVFEKLAIRLIVIRRQKMKKHKRKKFRKRMKFVFAKLRQKRNLKKERLFQAQLIEKIEAAKAFNAKEYVAEKLKFLNAERIPKTYRGEILPPEMIKKFLEAERQKKERKKNKFRLTLD
;
A
#
# COMPACT_ATOMS: atom_id res chain seq x y z
N MET A 1 5.29 -25.88 -31.30
CA MET A 1 4.34 -26.31 -30.23
C MET A 1 4.94 -26.30 -28.81
N ALA A 2 6.28 -26.32 -28.61
CA ALA A 2 6.89 -26.37 -27.28
C ALA A 2 6.84 -25.04 -26.49
N LEU A 3 6.93 -23.89 -27.17
CA LEU A 3 6.94 -22.57 -26.52
C LEU A 3 5.62 -22.22 -25.82
N ASN A 4 4.49 -22.64 -26.39
CA ASN A 4 3.17 -22.38 -25.80
C ASN A 4 2.94 -23.21 -24.52
N ARG A 5 3.54 -24.41 -24.43
CA ARG A 5 3.51 -25.24 -23.21
C ARG A 5 4.34 -24.63 -22.09
N LEU A 6 5.54 -24.11 -22.41
CA LEU A 6 6.36 -23.39 -21.44
C LEU A 6 5.65 -22.15 -20.89
N CYS A 7 5.00 -21.38 -21.76
CA CYS A 7 4.26 -20.18 -21.35
C CYS A 7 3.08 -20.53 -20.41
N ALA A 8 2.34 -21.61 -20.69
CA ALA A 8 1.26 -22.09 -19.82
C ALA A 8 1.78 -22.57 -18.44
N VAL A 9 2.92 -23.26 -18.40
CA VAL A 9 3.55 -23.70 -17.15
C VAL A 9 4.03 -22.52 -16.31
N PHE A 10 4.61 -21.49 -16.92
CA PHE A 10 5.00 -20.26 -16.20
C PHE A 10 3.80 -19.46 -15.70
N GLN A 11 2.69 -19.43 -16.44
CA GLN A 11 1.44 -18.82 -15.99
C GLN A 11 0.83 -19.59 -14.81
N GLN A 12 0.84 -20.93 -14.83
CA GLN A 12 0.40 -21.74 -13.69
C GLN A 12 1.32 -21.61 -12.46
N ALA A 13 2.64 -21.50 -12.65
CA ALA A 13 3.61 -21.32 -11.57
C ALA A 13 3.50 -19.93 -10.90
N THR A 14 3.15 -18.89 -11.66
CA THR A 14 2.94 -17.54 -11.12
C THR A 14 1.62 -17.42 -10.37
N ILE A 15 0.55 -18.03 -10.87
CA ILE A 15 -0.76 -18.09 -10.20
C ILE A 15 -0.64 -18.85 -8.87
N SER A 16 0.01 -20.01 -8.84
CA SER A 16 0.16 -20.79 -7.60
C SER A 16 1.04 -20.11 -6.54
N ARG A 17 2.08 -19.35 -6.93
CA ARG A 17 2.88 -18.55 -5.99
C ARG A 17 2.09 -17.38 -5.39
N GLN A 18 1.28 -16.68 -6.19
CA GLN A 18 0.43 -15.59 -5.68
C GLN A 18 -0.71 -16.12 -4.81
N CYS A 19 -1.35 -17.23 -5.20
CA CYS A 19 -2.38 -17.88 -4.40
C CYS A 19 -1.85 -18.40 -3.06
N ASN A 20 -0.62 -18.91 -2.97
CA ASN A 20 -0.01 -19.34 -1.70
C ASN A 20 0.32 -18.16 -0.76
N VAL A 21 0.67 -16.99 -1.29
CA VAL A 21 0.89 -15.77 -0.48
C VAL A 21 -0.45 -15.20 0.01
N ILE A 22 -1.49 -15.25 -0.82
CA ILE A 22 -2.85 -14.82 -0.46
C ILE A 22 -3.49 -15.80 0.53
N ALA A 23 -3.35 -17.11 0.35
CA ALA A 23 -3.91 -18.14 1.24
C ALA A 23 -3.32 -18.08 2.66
N ARG A 24 -2.04 -17.69 2.82
CA ARG A 24 -1.44 -17.47 4.15
C ARG A 24 -2.02 -16.28 4.92
N CYS A 25 -2.68 -15.34 4.23
CA CYS A 25 -3.23 -14.14 4.87
C CYS A 25 -4.73 -14.22 5.17
N TYR A 26 -5.47 -15.16 4.58
CA TYR A 26 -6.95 -15.21 4.68
C TYR A 26 -7.53 -16.43 5.42
N SER A 27 -6.73 -17.41 5.86
CA SER A 27 -7.27 -18.65 6.47
C SER A 27 -7.85 -18.52 7.89
N SER A 28 -7.73 -17.37 8.56
CA SER A 28 -8.28 -17.19 9.93
C SER A 28 -9.66 -16.53 9.99
N TYR A 29 -10.18 -15.99 8.89
CA TYR A 29 -11.45 -15.22 8.90
C TYR A 29 -12.61 -15.88 8.16
N PHE A 30 -12.38 -16.90 7.33
CA PHE A 30 -13.43 -17.44 6.44
C PHE A 30 -14.19 -18.67 6.99
N SER A 31 -13.80 -19.22 8.15
CA SER A 31 -14.38 -20.46 8.68
C SER A 31 -15.54 -20.25 9.68
N ARG A 32 -16.15 -19.06 9.72
CA ARG A 32 -17.23 -18.74 10.69
C ARG A 32 -18.59 -18.36 10.08
N GLU A 33 -18.73 -18.32 8.76
CA GLU A 33 -19.97 -17.83 8.12
C GLU A 33 -20.58 -18.80 7.09
N GLN A 34 -20.28 -20.10 7.15
CA GLN A 34 -20.98 -21.13 6.38
C GLN A 34 -21.65 -22.16 7.30
N SER A 35 -22.61 -21.70 8.09
CA SER A 35 -23.68 -22.56 8.58
C SER A 35 -24.94 -21.72 8.46
N ASN A 36 -25.94 -22.23 7.74
CA ASN A 36 -27.29 -21.68 7.55
C ASN A 36 -27.45 -20.94 6.21
N THR A 37 -27.71 -21.71 5.14
CA THR A 37 -28.91 -21.65 4.25
C THR A 37 -28.64 -22.40 2.93
N LEU A 38 -29.41 -23.46 2.67
CA LEU A 38 -29.50 -24.33 1.48
C LEU A 38 -30.04 -23.57 0.22
N PRO A 39 -30.27 -24.21 -0.97
CA PRO A 39 -29.68 -25.38 -1.66
C PRO A 39 -29.34 -25.07 -3.16
N THR A 40 -28.40 -25.75 -3.82
CA THR A 40 -28.43 -25.84 -5.30
C THR A 40 -27.69 -27.07 -5.84
N TYR A 41 -28.41 -27.80 -6.70
CA TYR A 41 -27.99 -28.77 -7.72
C TYR A 41 -26.47 -28.87 -8.04
N LEU A 42 -25.95 -30.08 -7.92
CA LEU A 42 -24.58 -30.48 -8.31
C LEU A 42 -24.53 -30.90 -9.79
N PRO A 43 -23.57 -30.40 -10.60
CA PRO A 43 -23.17 -31.03 -11.84
C PRO A 43 -22.27 -32.25 -11.59
N LYS A 44 -22.39 -33.26 -12.47
CA LYS A 44 -21.93 -34.64 -12.28
C LYS A 44 -20.42 -34.91 -12.46
N ASP A 45 -19.59 -33.93 -12.80
CA ASP A 45 -18.20 -34.20 -13.17
C ASP A 45 -17.20 -33.40 -12.33
N ALA A 46 -16.91 -33.87 -11.12
CA ALA A 46 -15.76 -33.41 -10.34
C ALA A 46 -15.05 -34.60 -9.68
N ILE A 47 -13.78 -34.76 -10.03
CA ILE A 47 -12.82 -35.75 -9.52
C ILE A 47 -12.77 -35.70 -7.99
N PRO A 48 -12.78 -36.84 -7.26
CA PRO A 48 -12.78 -36.82 -5.81
C PRO A 48 -11.40 -36.40 -5.27
N VAL A 49 -11.29 -35.15 -4.83
CA VAL A 49 -10.21 -34.75 -3.93
C VAL A 49 -10.48 -35.43 -2.58
N ILE A 50 -9.60 -36.37 -2.22
CA ILE A 50 -9.65 -37.12 -0.97
C ILE A 50 -9.55 -36.11 0.19
N ASN A 51 -10.67 -35.84 0.84
CA ASN A 51 -10.69 -35.10 2.10
C ASN A 51 -10.15 -36.02 3.20
N PRO A 52 -9.12 -35.62 3.97
CA PRO A 52 -8.66 -36.42 5.10
C PRO A 52 -9.78 -36.47 6.14
N LYS A 53 -10.21 -37.69 6.46
CA LYS A 53 -11.31 -37.98 7.37
C LYS A 53 -10.85 -37.65 8.81
N LEU A 54 -11.04 -36.41 9.24
CA LEU A 54 -10.74 -35.96 10.60
C LEU A 54 -11.75 -36.60 11.57
N ASN A 55 -11.28 -37.52 12.41
CA ASN A 55 -12.10 -38.21 13.38
C ASN A 55 -12.07 -37.46 14.71
N ILE A 56 -12.98 -36.49 14.88
CA ILE A 56 -13.04 -35.66 16.08
C ILE A 56 -13.95 -36.36 17.10
N LYS A 57 -13.37 -36.86 18.20
CA LYS A 57 -14.12 -37.38 19.34
C LYS A 57 -14.15 -36.34 20.45
N PHE A 58 -15.34 -35.92 20.87
CA PHE A 58 -15.53 -34.89 21.88
C PHE A 58 -15.71 -35.53 23.26
N VAL A 59 -14.83 -35.22 24.20
CA VAL A 59 -14.98 -35.58 25.62
C VAL A 59 -14.84 -34.31 26.45
N SER A 60 -15.71 -34.12 27.44
CA SER A 60 -15.71 -32.89 28.25
C SER A 60 -14.39 -32.73 29.01
N ARG A 61 -13.71 -31.61 28.76
CA ARG A 61 -12.46 -31.09 29.38
C ARG A 61 -11.14 -31.33 28.65
N THR A 62 -11.08 -32.07 27.54
CA THR A 62 -9.90 -32.12 26.65
C THR A 62 -10.29 -32.29 25.19
N LEU A 63 -9.75 -31.46 24.29
CA LEU A 63 -9.86 -31.62 22.84
C LEU A 63 -8.59 -32.29 22.31
N ASN A 64 -8.66 -33.59 22.05
CA ASN A 64 -7.59 -34.29 21.35
C ASN A 64 -7.87 -34.19 19.84
N LEU A 65 -7.03 -33.44 19.13
CA LEU A 65 -7.05 -33.33 17.67
C LEU A 65 -5.87 -34.13 17.12
N ASP A 66 -6.12 -35.37 16.73
CA ASP A 66 -5.12 -36.20 16.06
C ASP A 66 -5.07 -35.84 14.58
N PHE A 67 -4.09 -34.99 14.23
CA PHE A 67 -3.68 -34.84 12.84
C PHE A 67 -2.84 -36.06 12.49
N GLY A 68 -3.44 -37.05 11.82
CA GLY A 68 -2.71 -38.23 11.38
C GLY A 68 -1.39 -37.83 10.73
N ASN A 69 -0.27 -38.30 11.30
CA ASN A 69 1.06 -37.98 10.80
C ASN A 69 1.14 -38.49 9.36
N LEU A 70 1.43 -37.58 8.43
CA LEU A 70 1.74 -37.93 7.05
C LEU A 70 3.15 -38.50 7.06
N ASP A 71 3.26 -39.83 7.11
CA ASP A 71 4.54 -40.51 7.04
C ASP A 71 5.29 -40.12 5.75
N ASN A 72 6.46 -39.51 5.94
CA ASN A 72 7.68 -39.71 5.16
C ASN A 72 7.61 -39.47 3.65
N THR A 73 7.71 -38.21 3.20
CA THR A 73 8.27 -37.89 1.86
C THR A 73 8.85 -36.47 1.86
N THR A 74 10.00 -36.30 2.52
CA THR A 74 11.09 -35.39 2.13
C THR A 74 12.16 -35.50 3.21
N ASN A 75 13.05 -36.47 3.06
CA ASN A 75 14.31 -36.51 3.79
C ASN A 75 15.12 -35.27 3.38
N LYS A 76 14.93 -34.17 4.10
CA LYS A 76 15.90 -33.07 4.10
C LYS A 76 17.03 -33.54 4.99
N ASN A 77 18.14 -33.95 4.37
CA ASN A 77 19.37 -34.22 5.10
C ASN A 77 19.68 -33.00 5.97
N ILE A 78 19.49 -33.15 7.28
CA ILE A 78 19.91 -32.15 8.25
C ILE A 78 21.43 -32.20 8.20
N ILE A 79 22.05 -31.23 7.54
CA ILE A 79 23.48 -31.01 7.66
C ILE A 79 23.69 -30.44 9.06
N GLU A 80 24.05 -31.31 10.00
CA GLU A 80 24.49 -30.91 11.34
C GLU A 80 25.78 -30.12 11.18
N ILE A 81 25.69 -28.80 11.39
CA ILE A 81 26.88 -27.95 11.47
C ILE A 81 27.59 -28.37 12.77
N PRO A 82 28.86 -28.80 12.72
CA PRO A 82 29.57 -29.20 13.94
C PRO A 82 29.71 -27.96 14.83
N PHE A 83 29.09 -28.02 16.02
CA PHE A 83 29.29 -27.04 17.06
C PHE A 83 30.77 -27.02 17.43
N LYS A 84 31.44 -25.88 17.23
CA LYS A 84 32.81 -25.69 17.72
C LYS A 84 32.78 -25.75 19.25
N ASN A 85 33.57 -26.63 19.84
CA ASN A 85 33.75 -26.74 21.29
C ASN A 85 34.10 -25.36 21.87
N ILE A 86 33.20 -24.79 22.66
CA ILE A 86 33.47 -23.59 23.45
C ILE A 86 34.28 -24.08 24.67
N PRO A 87 35.51 -23.60 24.91
CA PRO A 87 36.23 -23.96 26.13
C PRO A 87 35.41 -23.53 27.35
N SER A 88 35.32 -24.42 28.34
CA SER A 88 34.59 -24.16 29.58
C SER A 88 35.07 -22.87 30.23
N LEU A 89 34.12 -22.04 30.66
CA LEU A 89 34.37 -20.79 31.35
C LEU A 89 35.17 -21.07 32.62
N GLU A 90 36.47 -20.74 32.62
CA GLU A 90 37.28 -20.74 33.84
C GLU A 90 36.81 -19.63 34.77
N ASP A 91 36.72 -19.96 36.06
CA ASP A 91 36.30 -19.03 37.09
C ASP A 91 37.26 -17.83 37.18
N PRO A 92 36.75 -16.60 37.41
CA PRO A 92 37.57 -15.41 37.40
C PRO A 92 38.62 -15.47 38.51
N LEU A 93 39.90 -15.28 38.13
CA LEU A 93 41.03 -15.13 39.03
C LEU A 93 40.71 -14.11 40.13
N VAL A 94 40.64 -14.61 41.38
CA VAL A 94 40.48 -13.81 42.58
C VAL A 94 41.59 -12.76 42.61
N ARG A 95 41.24 -11.49 42.39
CA ARG A 95 42.19 -10.37 42.46
C ARG A 95 42.74 -10.29 43.87
N ARG A 96 44.03 -10.57 44.04
CA ARG A 96 44.72 -10.29 45.31
C ARG A 96 44.71 -8.78 45.55
N PRO A 97 44.54 -8.32 46.81
CA PRO A 97 44.61 -6.90 47.12
C PRO A 97 45.99 -6.36 46.77
N VAL A 98 46.01 -5.27 46.01
CA VAL A 98 47.23 -4.57 45.60
C VAL A 98 47.89 -4.01 46.86
N LYS A 99 49.05 -4.55 47.24
CA LYS A 99 49.89 -3.94 48.27
C LYS A 99 50.45 -2.63 47.70
N HIS A 100 50.03 -1.51 48.27
CA HIS A 100 50.58 -0.20 47.92
C HIS A 100 51.74 0.05 48.89
N ASP A 101 52.93 -0.41 48.51
CA ASP A 101 54.15 0.00 49.19
C ASP A 101 54.66 1.22 48.43
N LEU A 102 54.57 2.42 49.04
CA LEU A 102 55.43 3.61 48.89
C LEU A 102 54.72 4.85 49.50
N PRO A 103 55.46 5.78 50.14
CA PRO A 103 54.86 6.92 50.81
C PRO A 103 54.27 7.91 49.80
N LEU A 104 53.10 8.44 50.17
CA LEU A 104 52.36 9.47 49.48
C LEU A 104 53.27 10.69 49.25
N VAL A 105 53.79 10.84 48.04
CA VAL A 105 54.36 12.12 47.60
C VAL A 105 53.16 13.03 47.38
N ASP A 106 53.02 14.05 48.22
CA ASP A 106 52.04 15.12 48.11
C ASP A 106 52.28 15.92 46.83
N LYS A 107 51.86 15.34 45.70
CA LYS A 107 51.58 16.11 44.49
C LYS A 107 50.25 16.78 44.78
N SER A 108 50.28 18.09 45.02
CA SER A 108 49.08 18.92 45.01
C SER A 108 48.35 18.66 43.68
N ILE A 109 47.27 17.88 43.76
CA ILE A 109 46.35 17.69 42.64
C ILE A 109 45.54 18.98 42.58
N ASP A 110 46.01 19.93 41.79
CA ASP A 110 45.18 21.07 41.43
C ASP A 110 43.93 20.54 40.71
N LEU A 111 42.75 21.02 41.12
CA LEU A 111 41.50 20.64 40.46
C LEU A 111 41.61 21.04 38.97
N PRO A 112 41.25 20.15 38.03
CA PRO A 112 41.22 20.53 36.62
C PRO A 112 40.34 21.77 36.46
N SER A 113 40.86 22.78 35.75
CA SER A 113 40.21 24.05 35.47
C SER A 113 38.75 23.82 35.04
N VAL A 114 37.80 24.47 35.71
CA VAL A 114 36.35 24.36 35.49
C VAL A 114 35.93 25.07 34.19
N GLU A 115 36.79 25.09 33.17
CA GLU A 115 36.59 25.83 31.91
C GLU A 115 35.41 25.30 31.10
N ASN A 116 35.01 24.05 31.31
CA ASN A 116 33.84 23.47 30.65
C ASN A 116 32.67 23.35 31.62
N VAL A 117 32.12 24.49 32.03
CA VAL A 117 30.74 24.55 32.53
C VAL A 117 29.82 24.20 31.36
N PHE A 118 29.63 22.91 31.08
CA PHE A 118 28.63 22.47 30.11
C PHE A 118 27.29 23.02 30.57
N GLU A 119 26.72 23.96 29.81
CA GLU A 119 25.38 24.46 30.05
C GLU A 119 24.45 23.26 30.22
N LYS A 120 23.91 23.09 31.43
CA LYS A 120 22.99 21.99 31.72
C LYS A 120 21.79 22.17 30.78
N LEU A 121 21.71 21.35 29.73
CA LEU A 121 20.63 21.32 28.73
C LEU A 121 19.30 20.79 29.32
N ALA A 122 18.94 21.23 30.52
CA ALA A 122 17.72 20.86 31.24
C ALA A 122 16.47 21.14 30.39
N ILE A 123 16.52 22.18 29.56
CA ILE A 123 15.47 22.52 28.59
C ILE A 123 15.24 21.35 27.60
N ARG A 124 16.31 20.76 27.04
CA ARG A 124 16.18 19.60 26.14
C ARG A 124 15.62 18.39 26.86
N LEU A 125 16.01 18.15 28.12
CA LEU A 125 15.45 17.06 28.94
C LEU A 125 13.96 17.24 29.21
N ILE A 126 13.48 18.45 29.44
CA ILE A 126 12.04 18.74 29.60
C ILE A 126 11.28 18.41 28.32
N VAL A 127 11.80 18.83 27.15
CA VAL A 127 11.19 18.53 25.85
C VAL A 127 11.13 17.03 25.61
N ILE A 128 12.24 16.31 25.86
CA ILE A 128 12.32 14.85 25.72
C ILE A 128 11.32 14.16 26.66
N ARG A 129 11.21 14.59 27.92
CA ARG A 129 10.24 14.04 28.89
C ARG A 129 8.79 14.26 28.44
N ARG A 130 8.46 15.43 27.90
CA ARG A 130 7.11 15.72 27.35
C ARG A 130 6.81 14.83 26.14
N GLN A 131 7.76 14.66 25.22
CA GLN A 131 7.59 13.77 24.07
C GLN A 131 7.48 12.30 24.49
N LYS A 132 8.31 11.86 25.44
CA LYS A 132 8.24 10.52 26.07
C LYS A 132 6.85 10.29 26.65
N MET A 133 6.34 11.24 27.43
CA MET A 133 5.02 11.13 28.06
C MET A 133 3.89 11.11 27.02
N LYS A 134 3.94 11.94 25.98
CA LYS A 134 2.98 11.92 24.85
C LYS A 134 3.00 10.57 24.13
N LYS A 135 4.18 10.00 23.84
CA LYS A 135 4.34 8.68 23.21
C LYS A 135 3.80 7.56 24.11
N HIS A 136 4.13 7.61 25.40
CA HIS A 136 3.66 6.64 26.39
C HIS A 136 2.12 6.64 26.48
N LYS A 137 1.51 7.81 26.69
CA LYS A 137 0.04 7.96 26.75
C LYS A 137 -0.62 7.50 25.45
N ARG A 138 -0.05 7.85 24.28
CA ARG A 138 -0.54 7.39 22.96
C ARG A 138 -0.48 5.87 22.82
N LYS A 139 0.62 5.23 23.23
CA LYS A 139 0.75 3.76 23.23
C LYS A 139 -0.29 3.12 24.15
N LYS A 140 -0.45 3.62 25.39
CA LYS A 140 -1.46 3.13 26.35
C LYS A 140 -2.87 3.24 25.78
N PHE A 141 -3.20 4.38 25.16
CA PHE A 141 -4.49 4.61 24.52
C PHE A 141 -4.74 3.68 23.33
N ARG A 142 -3.75 3.49 22.44
CA ARG A 142 -3.86 2.55 21.30
C ARG A 142 -4.06 1.10 21.75
N LYS A 143 -3.42 0.68 22.84
CA LYS A 143 -3.64 -0.64 23.44
C LYS A 143 -5.08 -0.75 23.97
N ARG A 144 -5.54 0.24 24.75
CA ARG A 144 -6.89 0.26 25.32
C ARG A 144 -7.99 0.25 24.25
N MET A 145 -7.81 1.01 23.17
CA MET A 145 -8.81 1.19 22.09
C MET A 145 -8.56 0.30 20.85
N LYS A 146 -7.73 -0.74 20.96
CA LYS A 146 -7.30 -1.58 19.82
C LYS A 146 -8.46 -2.02 18.93
N PHE A 147 -9.52 -2.56 19.54
CA PHE A 147 -10.68 -3.10 18.82
C PHE A 147 -11.56 -2.03 18.18
N VAL A 148 -11.74 -0.89 18.85
CA VAL A 148 -12.47 0.25 18.30
C VAL A 148 -11.78 0.77 17.04
N PHE A 149 -10.45 0.92 17.08
CA PHE A 149 -9.68 1.32 15.90
C PHE A 149 -9.67 0.28 14.80
N ALA A 150 -9.68 -1.01 15.14
CA ALA A 150 -9.82 -2.08 14.15
C ALA A 150 -11.16 -1.98 13.42
N LYS A 151 -12.27 -1.83 14.15
CA LYS A 151 -13.62 -1.63 13.56
C LYS A 151 -13.68 -0.39 12.67
N LEU A 152 -13.11 0.74 13.13
CA LEU A 152 -13.04 1.97 12.32
C LEU A 152 -12.19 1.78 11.06
N ARG A 153 -11.07 1.07 11.15
CA ARG A 153 -10.21 0.76 10.00
C ARG A 153 -10.95 -0.12 9.00
N GLN A 154 -11.62 -1.17 9.47
CA GLN A 154 -12.44 -2.05 8.63
C GLN A 154 -13.51 -1.26 7.88
N LYS A 155 -14.28 -0.42 8.58
CA LYS A 155 -15.30 0.45 7.94
C LYS A 155 -14.71 1.36 6.86
N ARG A 156 -13.55 1.98 7.12
CA ARG A 156 -12.86 2.82 6.13
C ARG A 156 -12.39 2.02 4.91
N ASN A 157 -11.85 0.82 5.13
CA ASN A 157 -11.41 -0.05 4.05
C ASN A 157 -12.59 -0.51 3.19
N LEU A 158 -13.70 -0.93 3.81
CA LEU A 158 -14.92 -1.29 3.09
C LEU A 158 -15.48 -0.12 2.28
N LYS A 159 -15.48 1.10 2.83
CA LYS A 159 -15.91 2.29 2.07
C LYS A 159 -15.01 2.54 0.87
N LYS A 160 -13.69 2.43 1.03
CA LYS A 160 -12.72 2.57 -0.07
C LYS A 160 -12.94 1.52 -1.15
N GLU A 161 -13.13 0.27 -0.75
CA GLU A 161 -13.36 -0.84 -1.67
C GLU A 161 -14.65 -0.63 -2.49
N ARG A 162 -15.75 -0.24 -1.83
CA ARG A 162 -17.01 0.07 -2.53
C ARG A 162 -16.86 1.22 -3.53
N LEU A 163 -16.15 2.29 -3.15
CA LEU A 163 -15.90 3.41 -4.05
C LEU A 163 -15.05 2.98 -5.24
N PHE A 164 -14.05 2.14 -5.01
CA PHE A 164 -13.20 1.60 -6.07
C PHE A 164 -14.01 0.71 -7.04
N GLN A 165 -14.83 -0.19 -6.52
CA GLN A 165 -15.71 -1.03 -7.33
C GLN A 165 -16.71 -0.21 -8.16
N ALA A 166 -17.32 0.81 -7.55
CA ALA A 166 -18.22 1.72 -8.26
C ALA A 166 -17.50 2.42 -9.43
N GLN A 167 -16.30 2.93 -9.21
CA GLN A 167 -15.48 3.55 -10.27
C GLN A 167 -15.11 2.57 -11.39
N LEU A 168 -14.87 1.29 -11.07
CA LEU A 168 -14.60 0.28 -12.09
C LEU A 168 -15.84 -0.02 -12.93
N ILE A 169 -17.00 -0.16 -12.27
CA ILE A 169 -18.28 -0.38 -12.95
C ILE A 169 -18.59 0.81 -13.87
N GLU A 170 -18.45 2.04 -13.39
CA GLU A 170 -18.65 3.26 -14.17
C GLU A 170 -17.75 3.28 -15.42
N LYS A 171 -16.47 2.90 -15.30
CA LYS A 171 -15.57 2.79 -16.46
C LYS A 171 -15.99 1.71 -17.44
N ILE A 172 -16.46 0.57 -16.95
CA ILE A 172 -16.95 -0.53 -17.80
C ILE A 172 -18.21 -0.09 -18.53
N GLU A 173 -19.14 0.57 -17.85
CA GLU A 173 -20.36 1.11 -18.44
C GLU A 173 -20.06 2.17 -19.49
N ALA A 174 -19.16 3.11 -19.20
CA ALA A 174 -18.69 4.10 -20.16
C ALA A 174 -18.04 3.45 -21.39
N ALA A 175 -17.23 2.40 -21.19
CA ALA A 175 -16.62 1.65 -22.30
C ALA A 175 -17.64 0.86 -23.12
N LYS A 176 -18.69 0.30 -22.49
CA LYS A 176 -19.78 -0.41 -23.19
C LYS A 176 -20.67 0.55 -23.97
N ALA A 177 -20.95 1.73 -23.42
CA ALA A 177 -21.74 2.77 -24.07
C ALA A 177 -20.95 3.56 -25.12
N PHE A 178 -19.64 3.33 -25.26
CA PHE A 178 -18.80 4.06 -26.18
C PHE A 178 -19.12 3.74 -27.64
N ASN A 179 -19.70 4.71 -28.35
CA ASN A 179 -19.90 4.66 -29.78
C ASN A 179 -18.80 5.47 -30.50
N ALA A 180 -17.94 4.79 -31.24
CA ALA A 180 -16.83 5.42 -31.96
C ALA A 180 -17.29 6.45 -33.01
N LYS A 181 -18.42 6.21 -33.68
CA LYS A 181 -18.94 7.13 -34.71
C LYS A 181 -19.38 8.46 -34.08
N GLU A 182 -20.11 8.39 -32.97
CA GLU A 182 -20.55 9.57 -32.23
C GLU A 182 -19.36 10.35 -31.67
N TYR A 183 -18.37 9.65 -31.08
CA TYR A 183 -17.15 10.28 -30.59
C TYR A 183 -16.41 11.06 -31.69
N VAL A 184 -16.24 10.47 -32.88
CA VAL A 184 -15.61 11.16 -34.01
C VAL A 184 -16.46 12.35 -34.47
N ALA A 185 -17.77 12.19 -34.57
CA ALA A 185 -18.67 13.29 -34.94
C ALA A 185 -18.59 14.46 -33.95
N GLU A 186 -18.53 14.19 -32.65
CA GLU A 186 -18.33 15.22 -31.62
C GLU A 186 -16.98 15.91 -31.73
N LYS A 187 -15.90 15.17 -32.02
CA LYS A 187 -14.57 15.78 -32.23
C LYS A 187 -14.55 16.66 -33.48
N LEU A 188 -15.15 16.22 -34.58
CA LEU A 188 -15.30 17.04 -35.79
C LEU A 188 -16.14 18.28 -35.51
N LYS A 189 -17.26 18.15 -34.76
CA LYS A 189 -18.07 19.29 -34.32
C LYS A 189 -17.26 20.27 -33.48
N PHE A 190 -16.45 19.80 -32.53
CA PHE A 190 -15.60 20.65 -31.69
C PHE A 190 -14.50 21.36 -32.50
N LEU A 191 -13.92 20.69 -33.50
CA LEU A 191 -12.92 21.30 -34.40
C LEU A 191 -13.55 22.35 -35.32
N ASN A 192 -14.75 22.06 -35.83
CA ASN A 192 -15.49 22.95 -36.71
C ASN A 192 -16.21 24.08 -35.95
N ALA A 193 -16.37 23.96 -34.62
CA ALA A 193 -17.00 24.98 -33.80
C ALA A 193 -16.21 26.30 -33.85
N GLU A 194 -16.91 27.39 -34.14
CA GLU A 194 -16.30 28.71 -34.21
C GLU A 194 -15.78 29.14 -32.83
N ARG A 195 -14.46 29.30 -32.71
CA ARG A 195 -13.82 29.82 -31.49
C ARG A 195 -13.92 31.35 -31.49
N ILE A 196 -14.84 31.88 -30.67
CA ILE A 196 -15.02 33.31 -30.48
C ILE A 196 -14.13 33.77 -29.29
N PRO A 197 -13.34 34.84 -29.45
CA PRO A 197 -12.59 35.41 -28.33
C PRO A 197 -13.53 35.97 -27.26
N LYS A 198 -13.11 35.93 -25.99
CA LYS A 198 -13.90 36.45 -24.87
C LYS A 198 -13.96 37.98 -24.81
N THR A 199 -13.00 38.63 -25.45
CA THR A 199 -12.86 40.09 -25.47
C THR A 199 -12.76 40.58 -26.90
N TYR A 200 -13.20 41.82 -27.12
CA TYR A 200 -13.03 42.53 -28.38
C TYR A 200 -12.47 43.92 -28.08
N ARG A 201 -11.34 44.26 -28.69
CA ARG A 201 -10.61 45.53 -28.46
C ARG A 201 -10.31 45.83 -26.97
N GLY A 202 -10.18 44.80 -26.14
CA GLY A 202 -9.87 44.92 -24.71
C GLY A 202 -11.10 44.86 -23.79
N GLU A 203 -12.31 45.04 -24.30
CA GLU A 203 -13.53 44.99 -23.50
C GLU A 203 -14.14 43.58 -23.50
N ILE A 204 -14.71 43.15 -22.37
CA ILE A 204 -15.46 41.91 -22.25
C ILE A 204 -16.90 42.21 -22.69
N LEU A 205 -17.30 41.63 -23.82
CA LEU A 205 -18.62 41.84 -24.41
C LEU A 205 -19.35 40.49 -24.56
N PRO A 206 -20.68 40.51 -24.71
CA PRO A 206 -21.44 39.30 -25.03
C PRO A 206 -20.93 38.63 -26.31
N PRO A 207 -20.88 37.29 -26.36
CA PRO A 207 -20.28 36.55 -27.48
C PRO A 207 -20.97 36.85 -28.83
N GLU A 208 -22.27 37.10 -28.81
CA GLU A 208 -23.05 37.47 -30.00
C GLU A 208 -22.60 38.82 -30.60
N MET A 209 -22.31 39.81 -29.76
CA MET A 209 -21.81 41.11 -30.22
C MET A 209 -20.40 40.99 -30.79
N ILE A 210 -19.52 40.23 -30.13
CA ILE A 210 -18.16 39.96 -30.61
C ILE A 210 -18.21 39.27 -31.98
N LYS A 211 -19.12 38.31 -32.16
CA LYS A 211 -19.33 37.64 -33.46
C LYS A 211 -19.72 38.64 -34.55
N LYS A 212 -20.72 39.50 -34.30
CA LYS A 212 -21.13 40.55 -35.25
C LYS A 212 -19.98 41.49 -35.60
N PHE A 213 -19.17 41.90 -34.62
CA PHE A 213 -18.01 42.76 -34.88
C PHE A 213 -16.92 42.07 -35.70
N LEU A 214 -16.64 40.80 -35.42
CA LEU A 214 -15.68 40.01 -36.19
C LEU A 214 -16.16 39.78 -37.64
N GLU A 215 -17.45 39.51 -37.84
CA GLU A 215 -18.06 39.38 -39.16
C GLU A 215 -17.98 40.71 -39.95
N ALA A 216 -18.31 41.83 -39.32
CA ALA A 216 -18.19 43.15 -39.95
C ALA A 216 -16.74 43.48 -40.37
N GLU A 217 -15.76 43.13 -39.53
CA GLU A 217 -14.33 43.27 -39.86
C GLU A 217 -13.91 42.35 -41.02
N ARG A 218 -14.41 41.10 -41.08
CA ARG A 218 -14.17 40.20 -42.23
C ARG A 218 -14.75 40.78 -43.52
N GLN A 219 -16.00 41.22 -43.51
CA GLN A 219 -16.66 41.82 -44.68
C GLN A 219 -15.93 43.07 -45.17
N LYS A 220 -15.48 43.94 -44.26
CA LYS A 220 -14.65 45.10 -44.61
C LYS A 220 -13.35 44.68 -45.29
N LYS A 221 -12.69 43.62 -44.82
CA LYS A 221 -11.45 43.08 -45.44
C LYS A 221 -11.73 42.49 -46.82
N GLU A 222 -12.81 41.73 -47.01
CA GLU A 222 -13.20 41.17 -48.30
C GLU A 222 -13.53 42.26 -49.32
N ARG A 223 -14.30 43.28 -48.94
CA ARG A 223 -14.57 44.45 -49.80
C ARG A 223 -13.29 45.17 -50.21
N LYS A 224 -12.28 45.22 -49.36
CA LYS A 224 -10.97 45.79 -49.70
C LYS A 224 -10.19 44.91 -50.70
N LYS A 225 -10.27 43.58 -50.57
CA LYS A 225 -9.62 42.63 -51.50
C LYS A 225 -10.28 42.62 -52.88
N ASN A 226 -11.60 42.70 -52.94
CA ASN A 226 -12.38 42.70 -54.18
C ASN A 226 -12.38 44.06 -54.93
N LYS A 227 -11.54 45.03 -54.54
CA LYS A 227 -11.35 46.25 -55.33
C LYS A 227 -10.47 45.91 -56.53
N PHE A 228 -11.04 46.04 -57.73
CA PHE A 228 -10.26 45.99 -58.98
C PHE A 228 -9.12 47.00 -58.90
N ARG A 229 -7.89 46.53 -59.12
CA ARG A 229 -6.74 47.42 -59.29
C ARG A 229 -6.80 47.94 -60.71
N LEU A 230 -7.03 49.25 -60.86
CA LEU A 230 -6.84 49.92 -62.14
C LEU A 230 -5.34 49.81 -62.48
N THR A 231 -5.02 49.02 -63.50
CA THR A 231 -3.73 49.11 -64.18
C THR A 231 -3.82 50.29 -65.14
N LEU A 232 -2.85 51.20 -65.06
CA LEU A 232 -2.66 52.22 -66.09
C LEU A 232 -1.87 51.53 -67.20
N ASP A 233 -2.54 51.28 -68.32
CA ASP A 233 -1.93 50.86 -69.58
C ASP A 233 -1.28 52.06 -70.30
#